data_AF-A0A0S8J9S7-F1
#
_entry.id   AF-A0A0S8J9S7-F1
#
_cell.length_a   1.000
_cell.length_b   1.000
_cell.length_c   1.000
_cell.angle_alpha   90.00
_cell.angle_beta   90.00
_cell.angle_gamma   90.00
#
_symmetry.space_group_name_H-M   'P 1'
#
loop_
_entity.id
_entity.type
_entity.pdbx_description
1 polymer ?
#
loop_
_entity_poly.entity_id
_entity_poly.type
_entity_poly.pdbx_seq_one_letter_code
_entity_poly.pdbx_strand_id
1 'polypeptide(L)'
;IRQVLTDGFTLVEPIRRQLDDVQADFARMEEAVPAREQAMTDVERRLFKRDREQLREGLAELKQQFEEAKAKVQTLRDGLSEDTKDATVSKNVVWLGEVLRLVQGSILVQARARLEAVTVDTIELSSQDAFGIALANRMDFMNGRAALVDSWRLIQFNADALQSVLNVTADGDIRTARNNPVSFRGSMGNLRLGLEFDAPFTRLLERNNYRQSLIDYQRDRRDFMQSRDSLHLGLRGLIRQIEQLRMDLEIQRRAVAIAIRRVDLTRAALYAPVRPPQPGQRPAQFGPTAATNLLTALSALRNTQNNFLSVWLSYYASRMRLARELGIMMLDHDGSWIDHPIPNSSLDDSSGSDKSSLAELPLPPAVPTEWIELTDRLPQEPDALLPAAVETSDGSVEGRPIESNPSVDLPNGPPRIQKDTICDKNATDNLTDEDELAKRAKRVIRLRDGLIESDVREDELVMETDHVD
;
A
#
# COMPACT_ATOMS: atom_id res chain seq x y z
N ILE A 1 -14.04 -57.43 -30.79
CA ILE A 1 -14.31 -57.72 -29.36
C ILE A 1 -13.03 -57.96 -28.57
N ARG A 2 -12.18 -58.95 -28.91
CA ARG A 2 -10.87 -59.15 -28.23
C ARG A 2 -10.01 -57.89 -28.20
N GLN A 3 -9.92 -57.16 -29.31
CA GLN A 3 -9.18 -55.89 -29.37
C GLN A 3 -9.77 -54.84 -28.41
N VAL A 4 -11.09 -54.62 -28.44
CA VAL A 4 -11.78 -53.68 -27.53
C VAL A 4 -11.56 -54.01 -26.05
N LEU A 5 -11.53 -55.30 -25.66
CA LEU A 5 -11.21 -55.71 -24.28
C LEU A 5 -9.73 -55.50 -23.93
N THR A 6 -8.84 -55.68 -24.92
CA THR A 6 -7.41 -55.40 -24.75
C THR A 6 -7.19 -53.91 -24.55
N ASP A 7 -7.81 -53.08 -25.39
CA ASP A 7 -7.76 -51.62 -25.30
C ASP A 7 -8.37 -51.15 -23.96
N GLY A 8 -9.51 -51.71 -23.54
CA GLY A 8 -10.08 -51.44 -22.22
C GLY A 8 -9.11 -51.78 -21.08
N PHE A 9 -8.42 -52.93 -21.17
CA PHE A 9 -7.41 -53.30 -20.17
C PHE A 9 -6.23 -52.32 -20.11
N THR A 10 -5.86 -51.68 -21.23
CA THR A 10 -4.81 -50.64 -21.23
C THR A 10 -5.18 -49.39 -20.42
N LEU A 11 -6.48 -49.14 -20.20
CA LEU A 11 -6.96 -48.00 -19.40
C LEU A 11 -6.74 -48.18 -17.89
N VAL A 12 -6.56 -49.41 -17.42
CA VAL A 12 -6.40 -49.72 -15.98
C VAL A 12 -5.17 -49.01 -15.40
N GLU A 13 -4.06 -48.99 -16.14
CA GLU A 13 -2.80 -48.41 -15.65
C GLU A 13 -2.84 -46.87 -15.56
N PRO A 14 -3.33 -46.12 -16.56
CA PRO A 14 -3.60 -44.68 -16.42
C PRO A 14 -4.51 -44.32 -15.24
N ILE A 15 -5.56 -45.10 -15.00
CA ILE A 15 -6.49 -44.85 -13.88
C ILE A 15 -5.80 -45.07 -12.54
N ARG A 16 -4.97 -46.10 -12.43
CA ARG A 16 -4.15 -46.35 -11.24
C ARG A 16 -3.25 -45.15 -10.94
N ARG A 17 -2.51 -44.66 -11.95
CA ARG A 17 -1.65 -43.48 -11.81
C ARG A 17 -2.44 -42.25 -11.36
N GLN A 18 -3.62 -42.02 -11.93
CA GLN A 18 -4.49 -40.93 -11.51
C GLN A 18 -4.89 -41.05 -10.03
N LEU A 19 -5.21 -42.26 -9.54
CA LEU A 19 -5.54 -42.47 -8.12
C LEU A 19 -4.32 -42.29 -7.20
N ASP A 20 -3.13 -42.66 -7.68
CA ASP A 20 -1.86 -42.42 -6.96
C ASP A 20 -1.57 -40.91 -6.87
N ASP A 21 -1.82 -40.14 -7.93
CA ASP A 21 -1.72 -38.67 -7.93
C ASP A 21 -2.73 -38.04 -6.98
N VAL A 22 -3.97 -38.55 -6.93
CA VAL A 22 -4.99 -38.10 -5.96
C VAL A 22 -4.53 -38.39 -4.53
N GLN A 23 -3.90 -39.54 -4.28
CA GLN A 23 -3.37 -39.88 -2.97
C GLN A 23 -2.23 -38.94 -2.56
N ALA A 24 -1.34 -38.56 -3.48
CA ALA A 24 -0.28 -37.60 -3.23
C ALA A 24 -0.84 -36.20 -2.92
N ASP A 25 -1.86 -35.76 -3.66
CA ASP A 25 -2.57 -34.51 -3.38
C ASP A 25 -3.29 -34.52 -2.02
N PHE A 26 -3.86 -35.66 -1.64
CA PHE A 26 -4.46 -35.83 -0.32
C PHE A 26 -3.41 -35.76 0.80
N ALA A 27 -2.22 -36.33 0.60
CA ALA A 27 -1.12 -36.21 1.57
C ALA A 27 -0.70 -34.75 1.78
N ARG A 28 -0.53 -33.99 0.68
CA ARG A 28 -0.22 -32.54 0.74
C ARG A 28 -1.31 -31.74 1.47
N MET A 29 -2.57 -32.10 1.27
CA MET A 29 -3.68 -31.51 2.02
C MET A 29 -3.55 -31.78 3.51
N GLU A 30 -3.24 -33.03 3.91
CA GLU A 30 -3.11 -33.40 5.32
C GLU A 30 -1.90 -32.71 5.99
N GLU A 31 -0.81 -32.47 5.26
CA GLU A 31 0.35 -31.69 5.73
C GLU A 31 -0.02 -30.22 6.01
N ALA A 32 -0.92 -29.63 5.22
CA ALA A 32 -1.37 -28.25 5.37
C ALA A 32 -2.39 -28.03 6.51
N VAL A 33 -2.92 -29.10 7.10
CA VAL A 33 -3.97 -29.05 8.14
C VAL A 33 -3.57 -28.23 9.36
N PRO A 34 -2.38 -28.41 9.97
CA PRO A 34 -2.05 -27.71 11.20
C PRO A 34 -2.05 -26.19 11.03
N ALA A 35 -1.48 -25.69 9.92
CA ALA A 35 -1.49 -24.28 9.58
C ALA A 35 -2.92 -23.73 9.39
N ARG A 36 -3.81 -24.55 8.81
CA ARG A 36 -5.22 -24.17 8.59
C ARG A 36 -6.04 -24.13 9.85
N GLU A 37 -5.82 -25.06 10.77
CA GLU A 37 -6.58 -25.12 12.02
C GLU A 37 -6.26 -23.95 12.96
N GLN A 38 -5.07 -23.34 12.85
CA GLN A 38 -4.69 -22.15 13.61
C GLN A 38 -5.61 -20.95 13.34
N ALA A 39 -5.99 -20.75 12.07
CA ALA A 39 -6.82 -19.63 11.66
C ALA A 39 -8.34 -19.85 11.85
N MET A 40 -8.76 -21.05 12.25
CA MET A 40 -10.17 -21.46 12.32
C MET A 40 -10.74 -21.41 13.74
N THR A 41 -12.02 -21.02 13.81
CA THR A 41 -12.85 -21.18 15.03
C THR A 41 -13.14 -22.66 15.32
N ASP A 42 -13.52 -22.99 16.55
CA ASP A 42 -13.84 -24.38 16.95
C ASP A 42 -14.94 -25.02 16.09
N VAL A 43 -15.94 -24.23 15.68
CA VAL A 43 -17.03 -24.70 14.82
C VAL A 43 -16.50 -25.05 13.43
N GLU A 44 -15.62 -24.20 12.90
CA GLU A 44 -14.99 -24.41 11.59
C GLU A 44 -14.05 -25.61 11.60
N ARG A 45 -13.28 -25.81 12.67
CA ARG A 45 -12.44 -27.01 12.82
C ARG A 45 -13.26 -28.30 12.79
N ARG A 46 -14.41 -28.34 13.47
CA ARG A 46 -15.30 -29.52 13.45
C ARG A 46 -15.87 -29.79 12.05
N LEU A 47 -16.29 -28.73 11.35
CA LEU A 47 -16.78 -28.84 9.98
C LEU A 47 -15.68 -29.31 9.04
N PHE A 48 -14.49 -28.72 9.14
CA PHE A 48 -13.33 -29.06 8.33
C PHE A 48 -12.88 -30.51 8.54
N LYS A 49 -12.85 -30.98 9.80
CA LYS A 49 -12.57 -32.38 10.13
C LYS A 49 -13.58 -33.33 9.48
N ARG A 50 -14.87 -33.04 9.59
CA ARG A 50 -15.93 -33.84 8.94
C ARG A 50 -15.75 -33.87 7.43
N ASP A 51 -15.45 -32.72 6.83
CA ASP A 51 -15.24 -32.59 5.39
C ASP A 51 -14.03 -33.40 4.90
N ARG A 52 -12.96 -33.46 5.70
CA ARG A 52 -11.79 -34.32 5.44
C ARG A 52 -12.08 -35.80 5.61
N GLU A 53 -12.85 -36.18 6.63
CA GLU A 53 -13.30 -37.56 6.81
C GLU A 53 -14.12 -38.03 5.60
N GLN A 54 -15.07 -37.22 5.12
CA GLN A 54 -15.84 -37.50 3.90
C GLN A 54 -14.94 -37.65 2.66
N LEU A 55 -13.90 -36.82 2.53
CA LEU A 55 -12.94 -36.94 1.43
C LEU A 55 -12.12 -38.22 1.51
N ARG A 56 -11.69 -38.61 2.71
CA ARG A 56 -10.93 -39.84 2.96
C ARG A 56 -11.78 -41.07 2.62
N GLU A 57 -13.04 -41.08 3.05
CA GLU A 57 -14.01 -42.12 2.72
C GLU A 57 -14.24 -42.20 1.21
N GLY A 58 -14.48 -41.06 0.54
CA GLY A 58 -14.68 -41.02 -0.91
C GLY A 58 -13.46 -41.52 -1.70
N LEU A 59 -12.24 -41.21 -1.25
CA LEU A 59 -11.01 -41.74 -1.86
C LEU A 59 -10.88 -43.26 -1.66
N ALA A 60 -11.21 -43.77 -0.47
CA ALA A 60 -11.21 -45.20 -0.19
C ALA A 60 -12.24 -45.94 -1.06
N GLU A 61 -13.44 -45.38 -1.20
CA GLU A 61 -14.50 -45.92 -2.06
C GLU A 61 -14.05 -45.96 -3.53
N LEU A 62 -13.43 -44.89 -4.04
CA LEU A 62 -12.91 -44.86 -5.41
C LEU A 62 -11.82 -45.93 -5.65
N LYS A 63 -10.94 -46.16 -4.66
CA LYS A 63 -9.93 -47.23 -4.74
C LYS A 63 -10.57 -48.62 -4.74
N GLN A 64 -11.60 -48.84 -3.93
CA GLN A 64 -12.33 -50.09 -3.94
C GLN A 64 -13.04 -50.32 -5.28
N GLN A 65 -13.77 -49.30 -5.77
CA GLN A 65 -14.43 -49.35 -7.08
C GLN A 65 -13.44 -49.62 -8.22
N PHE A 66 -12.19 -49.12 -8.11
CA PHE A 66 -11.13 -49.39 -9.07
C PHE A 66 -10.72 -50.86 -9.09
N GLU A 67 -10.47 -51.47 -7.93
CA GLU A 67 -10.10 -52.88 -7.85
C GLU A 67 -11.25 -53.78 -8.32
N GLU A 68 -12.50 -53.43 -8.01
CA GLU A 68 -13.70 -54.11 -8.54
C GLU A 68 -13.79 -53.99 -10.07
N ALA A 69 -13.59 -52.78 -10.62
CA ALA A 69 -13.60 -52.56 -12.06
C ALA A 69 -12.48 -53.34 -12.76
N LYS A 70 -11.28 -53.36 -12.18
CA LYS A 70 -10.14 -54.14 -12.69
C LYS A 70 -10.42 -55.64 -12.69
N ALA A 71 -11.00 -56.18 -11.62
CA ALA A 71 -11.42 -57.58 -11.58
C ALA A 71 -12.51 -57.89 -12.61
N LYS A 72 -13.52 -57.00 -12.76
CA LYS A 72 -14.58 -57.15 -13.77
C LYS A 72 -14.01 -57.25 -15.19
N VAL A 73 -13.10 -56.37 -15.60
CA VAL A 73 -12.52 -56.44 -16.96
C VAL A 73 -11.66 -57.69 -17.17
N GLN A 74 -10.96 -58.18 -16.14
CA GLN A 74 -10.24 -59.46 -16.19
C GLN A 74 -11.21 -60.63 -16.42
N THR A 75 -12.28 -60.73 -15.63
CA THR A 75 -13.29 -61.80 -15.80
C THR A 75 -13.97 -61.75 -17.17
N LEU A 76 -14.24 -60.55 -17.72
CA LEU A 76 -14.79 -60.39 -19.06
C LEU A 76 -13.82 -60.81 -20.16
N ARG A 77 -12.51 -60.61 -19.95
CA ARG A 77 -11.46 -61.05 -20.87
C ARG A 77 -11.30 -62.57 -20.86
N ASP A 78 -11.32 -63.18 -19.67
CA ASP A 78 -11.09 -64.61 -19.49
C ASP A 78 -12.33 -65.45 -19.87
N GLY A 79 -13.54 -64.93 -19.65
CA GLY A 79 -14.81 -65.58 -19.96
C GLY A 79 -15.29 -65.43 -21.41
N LEU A 80 -14.44 -64.92 -22.31
CA LEU A 80 -14.81 -64.66 -23.70
C LEU A 80 -14.86 -65.97 -24.52
N SER A 81 -16.07 -66.43 -24.82
CA SER A 81 -16.40 -67.57 -25.68
C SER A 81 -17.25 -67.12 -26.89
N GLU A 82 -17.41 -67.96 -27.91
CA GLU A 82 -18.34 -67.75 -29.03
C GLU A 82 -19.78 -67.49 -28.54
N ASP A 83 -20.23 -68.23 -27.52
CA ASP A 83 -21.61 -68.13 -27.00
C ASP A 83 -21.85 -66.92 -26.07
N THR A 84 -20.78 -66.33 -25.52
CA THR A 84 -20.88 -65.21 -24.55
C THR A 84 -20.55 -63.85 -25.15
N LYS A 85 -20.37 -63.75 -26.48
CA LYS A 85 -19.98 -62.52 -27.18
C LYS A 85 -20.89 -61.33 -26.86
N ASP A 86 -22.20 -61.48 -27.06
CA ASP A 86 -23.15 -60.38 -26.93
C ASP A 86 -23.29 -59.90 -25.48
N ALA A 87 -23.28 -60.84 -24.53
CA ALA A 87 -23.27 -60.54 -23.10
C ALA A 87 -21.99 -59.82 -22.69
N THR A 88 -20.84 -60.22 -23.22
CA THR A 88 -19.54 -59.60 -22.95
C THR A 88 -19.46 -58.18 -23.49
N VAL A 89 -19.98 -57.93 -24.71
CA VAL A 89 -20.06 -56.57 -25.29
C VAL A 89 -20.93 -55.66 -24.41
N SER A 90 -22.11 -56.12 -24.02
CA SER A 90 -23.03 -55.34 -23.18
C SER A 90 -22.41 -55.01 -21.82
N LYS A 91 -21.76 -55.99 -21.18
CA LYS A 91 -21.07 -55.78 -19.89
C LYS A 91 -19.85 -54.86 -20.02
N ASN A 92 -19.14 -54.89 -21.15
CA ASN A 92 -18.01 -53.99 -21.40
C ASN A 92 -18.48 -52.52 -21.52
N VAL A 93 -19.60 -52.25 -22.18
CA VAL A 93 -20.17 -50.89 -22.24
C VAL A 93 -20.52 -50.37 -20.84
N VAL A 94 -21.10 -51.22 -19.99
CA VAL A 94 -21.38 -50.88 -18.59
C VAL A 94 -20.08 -50.59 -17.83
N TRP A 95 -19.06 -51.43 -18.01
CA TRP A 95 -17.74 -51.25 -17.41
C TRP A 95 -17.06 -49.94 -17.83
N LEU A 96 -17.11 -49.57 -19.11
CA LEU A 96 -16.60 -48.27 -19.58
C LEU A 96 -17.32 -47.09 -18.91
N GLY A 97 -18.63 -47.22 -18.68
CA GLY A 97 -19.40 -46.22 -17.92
C GLY A 97 -19.06 -46.18 -16.42
N GLU A 98 -18.74 -47.31 -15.80
CA GLU A 98 -18.20 -47.38 -14.42
C GLU A 98 -16.84 -46.69 -14.33
N VAL A 99 -15.92 -47.02 -15.25
CA VAL A 99 -14.58 -46.43 -15.32
C VAL A 99 -14.63 -44.92 -15.56
N LEU A 100 -15.48 -44.45 -16.48
CA LEU A 100 -15.66 -43.02 -16.72
C LEU A 100 -16.10 -42.29 -15.45
N ARG A 101 -17.05 -42.87 -14.69
CA ARG A 101 -17.52 -42.30 -13.42
C ARG A 101 -16.42 -42.28 -12.36
N LEU A 102 -15.60 -43.33 -12.31
CA LEU A 102 -14.46 -43.40 -11.40
C LEU A 102 -13.44 -42.29 -11.67
N VAL A 103 -13.03 -42.11 -12.93
CA VAL A 103 -12.11 -41.03 -13.34
C VAL A 103 -12.71 -39.65 -13.06
N GLN A 104 -14.00 -39.48 -13.36
CA GLN A 104 -14.69 -38.23 -13.08
C GLN A 104 -14.77 -37.92 -11.58
N GLY A 105 -14.99 -38.93 -10.74
CA GLY A 105 -15.00 -38.82 -9.28
C GLY A 105 -13.61 -38.52 -8.72
N SER A 106 -12.57 -39.18 -9.23
CA SER A 106 -11.19 -38.95 -8.78
C SER A 106 -10.73 -37.52 -9.06
N ILE A 107 -11.09 -36.94 -10.20
CA ILE A 107 -10.80 -35.53 -10.52
C ILE A 107 -11.49 -34.58 -9.52
N LEU A 108 -12.73 -34.86 -9.11
CA LEU A 108 -13.45 -34.02 -8.14
C LEU A 108 -12.83 -34.11 -6.74
N VAL A 109 -12.45 -35.32 -6.31
CA VAL A 109 -11.75 -35.55 -5.03
C VAL A 109 -10.38 -34.86 -5.05
N GLN A 110 -9.63 -34.99 -6.15
CA GLN A 110 -8.34 -34.33 -6.34
C GLN A 110 -8.46 -32.81 -6.31
N ALA A 111 -9.45 -32.24 -7.02
CA ALA A 111 -9.70 -30.81 -7.03
C ALA A 111 -10.03 -30.29 -5.64
N ARG A 112 -10.81 -31.04 -4.86
CA ARG A 112 -11.10 -30.70 -3.47
C ARG A 112 -9.87 -30.82 -2.57
N ALA A 113 -9.07 -31.88 -2.69
CA ALA A 113 -7.82 -32.00 -1.93
C ALA A 113 -6.85 -30.84 -2.20
N ARG A 114 -6.64 -30.48 -3.47
CA ARG A 114 -5.77 -29.34 -3.86
C ARG A 114 -6.30 -28.01 -3.34
N LEU A 115 -7.61 -27.79 -3.37
CA LEU A 115 -8.25 -26.59 -2.84
C LEU A 115 -7.98 -26.43 -1.33
N GLU A 116 -8.13 -27.53 -0.57
CA GLU A 116 -7.96 -27.52 0.88
C GLU A 116 -6.48 -27.45 1.31
N ALA A 117 -5.54 -27.75 0.40
CA ALA A 117 -4.09 -27.65 0.60
C ALA A 117 -3.54 -26.22 0.47
N VAL A 118 -4.25 -25.31 -0.20
CA VAL A 118 -3.83 -23.90 -0.30
C VAL A 118 -4.02 -23.22 1.05
N THR A 119 -2.94 -22.76 1.66
CA THR A 119 -2.95 -22.03 2.95
C THR A 119 -2.57 -20.57 2.76
N VAL A 120 -2.98 -19.75 3.71
CA VAL A 120 -2.70 -18.32 3.76
C VAL A 120 -2.38 -17.97 5.21
N ASP A 121 -1.30 -17.23 5.42
CA ASP A 121 -0.84 -16.84 6.75
C ASP A 121 -1.69 -15.71 7.34
N THR A 122 -1.84 -15.71 8.66
CA THR A 122 -2.46 -14.62 9.40
C THR A 122 -1.43 -13.59 9.77
N ILE A 123 -1.73 -12.31 9.53
CA ILE A 123 -0.83 -11.21 9.87
C ILE A 123 -1.35 -10.56 11.15
N GLU A 124 -0.72 -10.88 12.29
CA GLU A 124 -1.01 -10.25 13.58
C GLU A 124 -0.16 -9.00 13.74
N LEU A 125 -0.56 -7.93 13.07
CA LEU A 125 0.13 -6.64 13.12
C LEU A 125 -0.86 -5.53 13.47
N SER A 126 -0.59 -4.81 14.56
CA SER A 126 -1.40 -3.65 14.93
C SER A 126 -1.12 -2.47 13.99
N SER A 127 -2.11 -1.59 13.84
CA SER A 127 -1.96 -0.38 13.01
C SER A 127 -0.86 0.55 13.51
N GLN A 128 -0.65 0.62 14.84
CA GLN A 128 0.39 1.44 15.44
C GLN A 128 1.78 0.84 15.20
N ASP A 129 1.94 -0.47 15.39
CA ASP A 129 3.23 -1.14 15.18
C ASP A 129 3.63 -1.11 13.70
N ALA A 130 2.68 -1.37 12.80
CA ALA A 130 2.90 -1.23 11.37
C ALA A 130 3.43 0.16 11.00
N PHE A 131 2.86 1.19 11.63
CA PHE A 131 3.25 2.56 11.38
C PHE A 131 4.62 2.90 11.98
N GLY A 132 4.94 2.41 13.18
CA GLY A 132 6.28 2.54 13.76
C GLY A 132 7.36 1.87 12.90
N ILE A 133 7.10 0.64 12.44
CA ILE A 133 7.99 -0.10 11.53
C ILE A 133 8.16 0.68 10.22
N ALA A 134 7.07 1.21 9.65
CA ALA A 134 7.13 1.99 8.43
C ALA A 134 7.99 3.25 8.61
N LEU A 135 7.78 4.03 9.69
CA LEU A 135 8.58 5.23 9.94
C LEU A 135 10.08 4.94 10.07
N ALA A 136 10.44 3.79 10.64
CA ALA A 136 11.84 3.41 10.82
C ALA A 136 12.51 2.93 9.52
N ASN A 137 11.77 2.28 8.62
CA ASN A 137 12.37 1.61 7.45
C ASN A 137 12.08 2.32 6.11
N ARG A 138 11.05 3.18 6.01
CA ARG A 138 10.71 3.84 4.73
C ARG A 138 11.67 5.00 4.43
N MET A 139 12.52 4.80 3.43
CA MET A 139 13.52 5.79 2.99
C MET A 139 12.92 7.14 2.55
N ASP A 140 11.73 7.15 1.95
CA ASP A 140 11.07 8.38 1.54
C ASP A 140 10.59 9.23 2.73
N PHE A 141 10.18 8.62 3.85
CA PHE A 141 9.92 9.36 5.10
C PHE A 141 11.20 9.90 5.72
N MET A 142 12.28 9.13 5.68
CA MET A 142 13.61 9.59 6.12
C MET A 142 14.08 10.80 5.29
N ASN A 143 13.91 10.73 3.96
CA ASN A 143 14.22 11.82 3.05
C ASN A 143 13.30 13.04 3.28
N GLY A 144 12.01 12.82 3.50
CA GLY A 144 11.06 13.89 3.82
C GLY A 144 11.39 14.62 5.12
N ARG A 145 11.82 13.87 6.15
CA ARG A 145 12.31 14.46 7.41
C ARG A 145 13.60 15.27 7.18
N ALA A 146 14.54 14.76 6.39
CA ALA A 146 15.77 15.48 6.07
C ALA A 146 15.49 16.78 5.30
N ALA A 147 14.53 16.76 4.37
CA ALA A 147 14.10 17.97 3.64
C ALA A 147 13.50 19.03 4.57
N LEU A 148 12.76 18.63 5.60
CA LEU A 148 12.21 19.56 6.60
C LEU A 148 13.30 20.20 7.49
N VAL A 149 14.36 19.45 7.81
CA VAL A 149 15.54 20.00 8.49
C VAL A 149 16.30 20.97 7.57
N ASP A 150 16.36 20.68 6.27
CA ASP A 150 16.98 21.59 5.30
C ASP A 150 16.22 22.91 5.16
N SER A 151 14.88 22.86 5.12
CA SER A 151 14.08 24.10 5.09
C SER A 151 14.18 24.89 6.40
N TRP A 152 14.39 24.24 7.53
CA TRP A 152 14.75 24.92 8.78
C TRP A 152 16.11 25.62 8.69
N ARG A 153 17.14 24.95 8.16
CA ARG A 153 18.48 25.56 7.95
C ARG A 153 18.42 26.74 6.99
N LEU A 154 17.55 26.69 5.98
CA LEU A 154 17.35 27.78 5.04
C LEU A 154 16.82 29.05 5.72
N ILE A 155 16.02 28.92 6.80
CA ILE A 155 15.60 30.08 7.62
C ILE A 155 16.84 30.78 8.18
N GLN A 156 17.79 30.02 8.75
CA GLN A 156 19.01 30.58 9.31
C GLN A 156 19.88 31.23 8.22
N PHE A 157 20.04 30.56 7.09
CA PHE A 157 20.78 31.11 5.95
C PHE A 157 20.20 32.46 5.47
N ASN A 158 18.87 32.57 5.37
CA ASN A 158 18.22 33.82 4.99
C ASN A 158 18.24 34.87 6.12
N ALA A 159 18.28 34.44 7.39
CA ALA A 159 18.43 35.33 8.52
C ALA A 159 19.83 35.98 8.55
N ASP A 160 20.88 35.25 8.16
CA ASP A 160 22.24 35.77 8.07
C ASP A 160 22.35 36.86 6.98
N ALA A 161 21.59 36.73 5.90
CA ALA A 161 21.47 37.77 4.87
C ALA A 161 20.82 39.07 5.37
N LEU A 162 20.21 39.11 6.55
CA LEU A 162 19.71 40.34 7.18
C LEU A 162 20.77 41.06 8.04
N GLN A 163 21.93 40.45 8.26
CA GLN A 163 22.99 41.02 9.08
C GLN A 163 23.88 41.98 8.29
N SER A 164 24.57 42.89 8.98
CA SER A 164 25.56 43.78 8.34
C SER A 164 26.74 42.98 7.78
N VAL A 165 27.26 43.37 6.62
CA VAL A 165 28.44 42.73 5.99
C VAL A 165 29.63 43.70 6.04
N LEU A 166 30.80 43.21 6.42
CA LEU A 166 32.06 43.96 6.37
C LEU A 166 33.03 43.24 5.41
N ASN A 167 33.29 43.84 4.26
CA ASN A 167 34.25 43.34 3.29
C ASN A 167 35.60 44.02 3.48
N VAL A 168 36.67 43.23 3.57
CA VAL A 168 38.06 43.70 3.63
C VAL A 168 38.76 43.21 2.38
N THR A 169 39.13 44.12 1.48
CA THR A 169 39.87 43.81 0.25
C THR A 169 41.30 44.30 0.34
N ALA A 170 42.23 43.48 -0.13
CA ALA A 170 43.66 43.80 -0.16
C ALA A 170 44.22 43.39 -1.52
N ASP A 171 44.52 44.37 -2.36
CA ASP A 171 45.02 44.17 -3.71
C ASP A 171 46.44 44.74 -3.83
N GLY A 172 47.36 43.92 -4.32
CA GLY A 172 48.74 44.33 -4.56
C GLY A 172 49.21 43.92 -5.95
N ASP A 173 49.75 44.86 -6.73
CA ASP A 173 50.51 44.55 -7.94
C ASP A 173 51.99 44.90 -7.76
N ILE A 174 52.87 44.15 -8.40
CA ILE A 174 54.30 44.48 -8.51
C ILE A 174 54.66 44.48 -9.97
N ARG A 175 55.05 45.65 -10.49
CA ARG A 175 55.36 45.82 -11.91
C ARG A 175 56.83 45.53 -12.19
N THR A 176 57.10 45.03 -13.38
CA THR A 176 58.45 44.81 -13.89
C THR A 176 58.92 46.01 -14.72
N ALA A 177 60.23 46.27 -14.71
CA ALA A 177 60.78 47.35 -15.52
C ALA A 177 60.80 46.97 -17.01
N ARG A 178 60.65 47.98 -17.87
CA ARG A 178 60.49 47.89 -19.32
C ARG A 178 61.46 46.86 -19.95
N ASN A 179 60.90 45.81 -20.56
CA ASN A 179 61.53 44.72 -21.31
C ASN A 179 62.37 43.66 -20.56
N ASN A 180 62.25 43.55 -19.23
CA ASN A 180 62.85 42.43 -18.48
C ASN A 180 61.82 41.74 -17.55
N PRO A 181 61.33 40.53 -17.91
CA PRO A 181 60.26 39.84 -17.21
C PRO A 181 60.64 39.32 -15.81
N VAL A 182 61.92 39.33 -15.44
CA VAL A 182 62.39 38.92 -14.10
C VAL A 182 62.81 40.09 -13.20
N SER A 183 62.62 41.33 -13.65
CA SER A 183 63.00 42.54 -12.90
C SER A 183 61.83 43.16 -12.13
N PHE A 184 61.38 42.49 -11.07
CA PHE A 184 60.32 43.01 -10.20
C PHE A 184 60.82 44.24 -9.42
N ARG A 185 60.17 45.39 -9.60
CA ARG A 185 60.50 46.61 -8.84
C ARG A 185 59.42 46.89 -7.81
N GLY A 186 59.74 46.65 -6.53
CA GLY A 186 58.84 46.96 -5.42
C GLY A 186 58.43 48.43 -5.35
N SER A 187 59.30 49.37 -5.78
CA SER A 187 58.98 50.80 -5.85
C SER A 187 57.96 51.18 -6.93
N MET A 188 57.60 50.24 -7.82
CA MET A 188 56.55 50.40 -8.85
C MET A 188 55.33 49.51 -8.56
N GLY A 189 55.30 48.85 -7.40
CA GLY A 189 54.13 48.13 -6.93
C GLY A 189 53.15 49.07 -6.25
N ASN A 190 51.86 48.79 -6.39
CA ASN A 190 50.81 49.51 -5.71
C ASN A 190 50.02 48.54 -4.83
N LEU A 191 49.82 48.91 -3.57
CA LEU A 191 49.04 48.15 -2.58
C LEU A 191 47.81 48.98 -2.22
N ARG A 192 46.63 48.40 -2.38
CA ARG A 192 45.34 49.00 -2.02
C ARG A 192 44.67 48.14 -0.96
N LEU A 193 44.22 48.79 0.11
CA LEU A 193 43.36 48.19 1.12
C LEU A 193 41.99 48.86 1.03
N GLY A 194 40.93 48.08 0.84
CA GLY A 194 39.54 48.53 0.84
C GLY A 194 38.80 47.99 2.06
N LEU A 195 38.01 48.85 2.69
CA LEU A 195 37.02 48.46 3.71
C LEU A 195 35.66 48.91 3.21
N GLU A 196 34.73 47.99 3.09
CA GLU A 196 33.35 48.25 2.70
C GLU A 196 32.43 47.69 3.78
N PHE A 197 31.63 48.55 4.40
CA PHE A 197 30.65 48.19 5.42
C PHE A 197 29.25 48.42 4.86
N ASP A 198 28.47 47.36 4.78
CA ASP A 198 27.08 47.39 4.35
C ASP A 198 26.14 47.25 5.55
N ALA A 199 25.32 48.27 5.77
CA ALA A 199 24.45 48.39 6.94
C ALA A 199 23.05 47.82 6.66
N PRO A 200 22.37 47.19 7.64
CA PRO A 200 21.19 46.36 7.39
C PRO A 200 19.85 47.13 7.25
N PHE A 201 19.87 48.42 6.97
CA PHE A 201 18.69 49.28 7.13
C PHE A 201 17.70 49.27 5.94
N THR A 202 18.12 48.84 4.75
CA THR A 202 17.32 48.94 3.50
C THR A 202 17.06 47.60 2.81
N ARG A 203 17.16 46.48 3.54
CA ARG A 203 17.14 45.11 3.00
C ARG A 203 15.72 44.53 2.86
N LEU A 204 14.90 45.15 2.01
CA LEU A 204 13.50 44.75 1.80
C LEU A 204 13.37 43.41 1.06
N LEU A 205 14.22 43.15 0.07
CA LEU A 205 14.21 41.89 -0.69
C LEU A 205 14.60 40.72 0.21
N GLU A 206 15.66 40.88 1.00
CA GLU A 206 16.14 39.88 1.95
C GLU A 206 15.10 39.60 3.04
N ARG A 207 14.39 40.62 3.51
CA ARG A 207 13.28 40.44 4.46
C ARG A 207 12.14 39.63 3.83
N ASN A 208 11.78 39.92 2.58
CA ASN A 208 10.76 39.15 1.87
C ASN A 208 11.19 37.70 1.68
N ASN A 209 12.47 37.46 1.37
CA ASN A 209 13.04 36.10 1.29
C ASN A 209 13.01 35.39 2.65
N TYR A 210 13.35 36.08 3.74
CA TYR A 210 13.27 35.53 5.09
C TYR A 210 11.83 35.18 5.47
N ARG A 211 10.86 36.09 5.25
CA ARG A 211 9.42 35.80 5.44
C ARG A 211 8.96 34.60 4.63
N GLN A 212 9.37 34.54 3.37
CA GLN A 212 9.04 33.43 2.48
C GLN A 212 9.58 32.11 3.06
N SER A 213 10.81 32.08 3.57
CA SER A 213 11.37 30.87 4.22
C SER A 213 10.63 30.42 5.48
N LEU A 214 10.10 31.35 6.29
CA LEU A 214 9.26 31.00 7.44
C LEU A 214 7.93 30.38 7.01
N ILE A 215 7.31 30.93 5.96
CA ILE A 215 6.06 30.43 5.41
C ILE A 215 6.27 29.05 4.79
N ASP A 216 7.35 28.87 4.03
CA ASP A 216 7.66 27.63 3.35
C ASP A 216 7.96 26.52 4.35
N TYR A 217 8.78 26.76 5.38
CA TYR A 217 8.98 25.78 6.45
C TYR A 217 7.66 25.40 7.15
N GLN A 218 6.76 26.36 7.40
CA GLN A 218 5.44 26.06 7.99
C GLN A 218 4.53 25.25 7.05
N ARG A 219 4.66 25.43 5.73
CA ARG A 219 3.99 24.59 4.73
C ARG A 219 4.58 23.19 4.73
N ASP A 220 5.90 23.06 4.59
CA ASP A 220 6.62 21.79 4.61
C ASP A 220 6.32 20.98 5.87
N ARG A 221 6.28 21.64 7.03
CA ARG A 221 5.94 21.00 8.30
C ARG A 221 4.51 20.45 8.31
N ARG A 222 3.53 21.18 7.78
CA ARG A 222 2.15 20.70 7.66
C ARG A 222 2.03 19.56 6.65
N ASP A 223 2.73 19.67 5.53
CA ASP A 223 2.74 18.64 4.49
C ASP A 223 3.36 17.34 5.03
N PHE A 224 4.43 17.44 5.82
CA PHE A 224 5.03 16.31 6.53
C PHE A 224 4.04 15.66 7.51
N MET A 225 3.35 16.44 8.35
CA MET A 225 2.32 15.89 9.25
C MET A 225 1.19 15.20 8.48
N GLN A 226 0.68 15.82 7.42
CA GLN A 226 -0.37 15.24 6.59
C GLN A 226 0.09 13.95 5.91
N SER A 227 1.33 13.88 5.44
CA SER A 227 1.91 12.66 4.85
C SER A 227 1.96 11.52 5.86
N ARG A 228 2.34 11.83 7.11
CA ARG A 228 2.42 10.90 8.23
C ARG A 228 1.04 10.35 8.61
N ASP A 229 0.04 11.22 8.71
CA ASP A 229 -1.34 10.81 9.00
C ASP A 229 -1.92 9.96 7.85
N SER A 230 -1.62 10.34 6.59
CA SER A 230 -2.05 9.59 5.41
C SER A 230 -1.43 8.19 5.35
N LEU A 231 -0.16 8.05 5.74
CA LEU A 231 0.49 6.74 5.88
C LEU A 231 -0.23 5.88 6.93
N HIS A 232 -0.45 6.42 8.13
CA HIS A 232 -1.08 5.67 9.21
C HIS A 232 -2.50 5.19 8.82
N LEU A 233 -3.30 6.07 8.20
CA LEU A 233 -4.62 5.70 7.68
C LEU A 233 -4.53 4.67 6.54
N GLY A 234 -3.56 4.81 5.64
CA GLY A 234 -3.30 3.89 4.54
C GLY A 234 -2.95 2.49 5.01
N LEU A 235 -2.01 2.36 5.96
CA LEU A 235 -1.62 1.09 6.57
C LEU A 235 -2.81 0.43 7.29
N ARG A 236 -3.58 1.20 8.06
CA ARG A 236 -4.79 0.69 8.71
C ARG A 236 -5.81 0.15 7.71
N GLY A 237 -6.00 0.85 6.60
CA GLY A 237 -6.88 0.40 5.52
C GLY A 237 -6.36 -0.88 4.86
N LEU A 238 -5.06 -0.96 4.59
CA LEU A 238 -4.42 -2.10 3.95
C LEU A 238 -4.48 -3.37 4.82
N ILE A 239 -4.18 -3.26 6.12
CA ILE A 239 -4.26 -4.40 7.05
C ILE A 239 -5.70 -4.94 7.11
N ARG A 240 -6.69 -4.06 7.21
CA ARG A 240 -8.11 -4.47 7.17
C ARG A 240 -8.50 -5.13 5.84
N GLN A 241 -8.00 -4.59 4.73
CA GLN A 241 -8.24 -5.17 3.41
C GLN A 241 -7.65 -6.58 3.30
N ILE A 242 -6.44 -6.81 3.83
CA ILE A 242 -5.81 -8.13 3.83
C ILE A 242 -6.63 -9.13 4.66
N GLU A 243 -7.08 -8.71 5.86
CA GLU A 243 -7.96 -9.55 6.68
C GLU A 243 -9.30 -9.84 6.00
N GLN A 244 -9.88 -8.86 5.30
CA GLN A 244 -11.08 -9.08 4.49
C GLN A 244 -10.82 -10.10 3.37
N LEU A 245 -9.72 -9.97 2.62
CA LEU A 245 -9.35 -10.89 1.56
C LEU A 245 -9.12 -12.31 2.09
N ARG A 246 -8.55 -12.45 3.30
CA ARG A 246 -8.41 -13.74 3.99
C ARG A 246 -9.76 -14.38 4.26
N MET A 247 -10.71 -13.62 4.81
CA MET A 247 -12.08 -14.11 5.04
C MET A 247 -12.80 -14.44 3.72
N ASP A 248 -12.66 -13.58 2.71
CA ASP A 248 -13.23 -13.81 1.38
C ASP A 248 -12.66 -15.06 0.73
N LEU A 249 -11.38 -15.39 0.95
CA LEU A 249 -10.76 -16.61 0.47
C LEU A 249 -11.41 -17.85 1.08
N GLU A 250 -11.73 -17.84 2.38
CA GLU A 250 -12.47 -18.93 3.04
C GLU A 250 -13.90 -19.06 2.48
N ILE A 251 -14.57 -17.94 2.20
CA ILE A 251 -15.88 -17.94 1.55
C ILE A 251 -15.80 -18.54 0.15
N GLN A 252 -14.83 -18.11 -0.67
CA GLN A 252 -14.63 -18.66 -2.01
C GLN A 252 -14.23 -20.14 -1.96
N ARG A 253 -13.44 -20.56 -0.97
CA ARG A 253 -13.10 -21.98 -0.76
C ARG A 253 -14.37 -22.82 -0.57
N ARG A 254 -15.26 -22.38 0.32
CA ARG A 254 -16.57 -23.04 0.53
C ARG A 254 -17.42 -23.03 -0.73
N ALA A 255 -17.42 -21.93 -1.49
CA ALA A 255 -18.16 -21.85 -2.75
C ALA A 255 -17.64 -22.85 -3.80
N VAL A 256 -16.33 -23.06 -3.90
CA VAL A 256 -15.74 -24.10 -4.76
C VAL A 256 -16.15 -25.49 -4.27
N ALA A 257 -16.06 -25.77 -2.97
CA ALA A 257 -16.47 -27.07 -2.41
C ALA A 257 -17.96 -27.39 -2.70
N ILE A 258 -18.84 -26.38 -2.59
CA ILE A 258 -20.27 -26.51 -2.95
C ILE A 258 -20.44 -26.74 -4.46
N ALA A 259 -19.69 -26.02 -5.30
CA ALA A 259 -19.74 -26.20 -6.75
C ALA A 259 -19.27 -27.60 -7.18
N ILE A 260 -18.22 -28.15 -6.55
CA ILE A 260 -17.76 -29.53 -6.73
C ILE A 260 -18.89 -30.51 -6.39
N ARG A 261 -19.53 -30.35 -5.23
CA ARG A 261 -20.69 -31.18 -4.81
C ARG A 261 -21.86 -31.07 -5.79
N ARG A 262 -22.14 -29.88 -6.33
CA ARG A 262 -23.19 -29.67 -7.33
C ARG A 262 -22.90 -30.40 -8.65
N VAL A 263 -21.64 -30.39 -9.09
CA VAL A 263 -21.23 -31.18 -10.27
C VAL A 263 -21.43 -32.67 -10.03
N ASP A 264 -21.05 -33.16 -8.85
CA ASP A 264 -21.25 -34.57 -8.49
C ASP A 264 -22.75 -34.96 -8.48
N LEU A 265 -23.59 -34.18 -7.79
CA LEU A 265 -25.04 -34.42 -7.73
C LEU A 265 -25.71 -34.39 -9.10
N THR A 266 -25.34 -33.43 -9.96
CA THR A 266 -25.93 -33.32 -11.32
C THR A 266 -25.44 -34.43 -12.24
N ARG A 267 -24.22 -34.93 -12.08
CA ARG A 267 -23.72 -36.13 -12.77
C ARG A 267 -24.46 -37.38 -12.29
N ALA A 268 -24.62 -37.56 -10.98
CA ALA A 268 -25.37 -38.68 -10.42
C ALA A 268 -26.82 -38.70 -10.93
N ALA A 269 -27.47 -37.53 -11.01
CA ALA A 269 -28.81 -37.39 -11.57
C ALA A 269 -28.87 -37.72 -13.09
N LEU A 270 -27.81 -37.41 -13.85
CA LEU A 270 -27.71 -37.77 -15.27
C LEU A 270 -27.59 -39.29 -15.46
N TYR A 271 -26.87 -39.98 -14.59
CA TYR A 271 -26.72 -41.45 -14.67
C TYR A 271 -27.81 -42.22 -13.93
N ALA A 272 -28.72 -41.52 -13.23
CA ALA A 272 -29.80 -42.15 -12.49
C ALA A 272 -30.73 -42.92 -13.45
N PRO A 273 -31.05 -44.20 -13.18
CA PRO A 273 -31.99 -44.94 -14.00
C PRO A 273 -33.35 -44.24 -14.05
N VAL A 274 -33.96 -44.21 -15.24
CA VAL A 274 -35.34 -43.77 -15.39
C VAL A 274 -36.24 -44.71 -14.58
N ARG A 275 -37.13 -44.13 -13.77
CA ARG A 275 -38.05 -44.94 -12.95
C ARG A 275 -38.93 -45.80 -13.87
N PRO A 276 -39.07 -47.11 -13.61
CA PRO A 276 -39.93 -47.96 -14.42
C PRO A 276 -41.38 -47.45 -14.37
N PRO A 277 -42.10 -47.43 -15.49
CA PRO A 277 -43.49 -46.99 -15.52
C PRO A 277 -44.35 -47.89 -14.62
N GLN A 278 -45.17 -47.28 -13.77
CA GLN A 278 -46.23 -48.02 -13.07
C GLN A 278 -47.29 -48.45 -14.09
N PRO A 279 -47.98 -49.58 -13.89
CA PRO A 279 -49.04 -50.03 -14.80
C PRO A 279 -50.07 -48.92 -15.05
N GLY A 280 -50.24 -48.50 -16.30
CA GLY A 280 -51.14 -47.41 -16.72
C GLY A 280 -50.53 -46.01 -16.77
N GLN A 281 -49.27 -45.81 -16.37
CA GLN A 281 -48.56 -44.53 -16.51
C GLN A 281 -47.68 -44.50 -17.76
N ARG A 282 -47.56 -43.32 -18.37
CA ARG A 282 -46.60 -43.08 -19.45
C ARG A 282 -45.18 -43.27 -18.91
N PRO A 283 -44.23 -43.82 -19.70
CA PRO A 283 -42.83 -43.92 -19.31
C PRO A 283 -42.32 -42.56 -18.82
N ALA A 284 -41.69 -42.53 -17.63
CA ALA A 284 -41.02 -41.32 -17.17
C ALA A 284 -39.98 -40.91 -18.23
N GLN A 285 -40.06 -39.68 -18.72
CA GLN A 285 -39.05 -39.20 -19.66
C GLN A 285 -37.79 -38.84 -18.87
N PHE A 286 -36.64 -39.26 -19.40
CA PHE A 286 -35.34 -38.78 -18.92
C PHE A 286 -35.36 -37.25 -18.89
N GLY A 287 -34.99 -36.64 -17.76
CA GLY A 287 -35.23 -35.22 -17.52
C GLY A 287 -34.62 -34.36 -18.63
N PRO A 288 -35.42 -33.58 -19.39
CA PRO A 288 -34.92 -32.84 -20.57
C PRO A 288 -33.85 -31.80 -20.20
N THR A 289 -33.75 -31.44 -18.92
CA THR A 289 -32.79 -30.46 -18.39
C THR A 289 -31.57 -31.09 -17.72
N ALA A 290 -31.41 -32.42 -17.70
CA ALA A 290 -30.29 -33.05 -16.99
C ALA A 290 -28.92 -32.62 -17.57
N ALA A 291 -28.78 -32.60 -18.89
CA ALA A 291 -27.55 -32.16 -19.57
C ALA A 291 -27.29 -30.65 -19.37
N THR A 292 -28.32 -29.81 -19.42
CA THR A 292 -28.19 -28.36 -19.20
C THR A 292 -27.85 -28.04 -17.74
N ASN A 293 -28.39 -28.79 -16.78
CA ASN A 293 -28.04 -28.69 -15.37
C ASN A 293 -26.55 -29.02 -15.13
N LEU A 294 -26.02 -30.05 -15.78
CA LEU A 294 -24.60 -30.40 -15.70
C LEU A 294 -23.72 -29.31 -16.33
N LEU A 295 -24.08 -28.80 -17.52
CA LEU A 295 -23.34 -27.71 -18.17
C LEU A 295 -23.30 -26.45 -17.28
N THR A 296 -24.42 -26.12 -16.64
CA THR A 296 -24.51 -25.01 -15.69
C THR A 296 -23.65 -25.25 -14.46
N ALA A 297 -23.63 -26.47 -13.91
CA ALA A 297 -22.81 -26.83 -12.75
C ALA A 297 -21.30 -26.77 -13.08
N LEU A 298 -20.88 -27.25 -14.25
CA LEU A 298 -19.49 -27.15 -14.71
C LEU A 298 -19.05 -25.70 -14.93
N SER A 299 -19.93 -24.88 -15.51
CA SER A 299 -19.67 -23.45 -15.70
C SER A 299 -19.54 -22.72 -14.36
N ALA A 300 -20.41 -23.05 -13.40
CA ALA A 300 -20.33 -22.52 -12.03
C ALA A 300 -19.03 -22.94 -11.33
N LEU A 301 -18.61 -24.20 -11.45
CA LEU A 301 -17.34 -24.69 -10.88
C LEU A 301 -16.14 -23.94 -11.44
N ARG A 302 -16.07 -23.75 -12.77
CA ARG A 302 -15.00 -22.98 -13.41
C ARG A 302 -14.98 -21.54 -12.89
N ASN A 303 -16.14 -20.90 -12.79
CA ASN A 303 -16.24 -19.52 -12.31
C ASN A 303 -15.82 -19.39 -10.84
N THR A 304 -16.24 -20.30 -9.95
CA THR A 304 -15.82 -20.27 -8.54
C THR A 304 -14.33 -20.56 -8.37
N GLN A 305 -13.75 -21.45 -9.19
CA GLN A 305 -12.30 -21.68 -9.21
C GLN A 305 -11.51 -20.43 -9.63
N ASN A 306 -11.95 -19.75 -10.69
CA ASN A 306 -11.33 -18.50 -11.13
C ASN A 306 -11.45 -17.40 -10.07
N ASN A 307 -12.61 -17.28 -9.41
CA ASN A 307 -12.82 -16.33 -8.34
C ASN A 307 -11.93 -16.62 -7.14
N PHE A 308 -11.81 -17.89 -6.73
CA PHE A 308 -10.90 -18.32 -5.66
C PHE A 308 -9.45 -17.95 -5.97
N LEU A 309 -8.97 -18.25 -7.19
CA LEU A 309 -7.62 -17.89 -7.62
C LEU A 309 -7.41 -16.37 -7.62
N SER A 310 -8.39 -15.61 -8.10
CA SER A 310 -8.34 -14.14 -8.11
C SER A 310 -8.21 -13.54 -6.71
N VAL A 311 -9.00 -14.04 -5.74
CA VAL A 311 -8.93 -13.60 -4.34
C VAL A 311 -7.58 -13.99 -3.72
N TRP A 312 -7.08 -15.19 -3.99
CA TRP A 312 -5.77 -15.64 -3.50
C TRP A 312 -4.61 -14.77 -4.03
N LEU A 313 -4.61 -14.46 -5.32
CA LEU A 313 -3.62 -13.56 -5.91
C LEU A 313 -3.75 -12.13 -5.37
N SER A 314 -4.98 -11.67 -5.14
CA SER A 314 -5.23 -10.34 -4.55
C SER A 314 -4.74 -10.24 -3.10
N TYR A 315 -4.89 -11.31 -2.31
CA TYR A 315 -4.32 -11.41 -0.97
C TYR A 315 -2.79 -11.30 -1.04
N TYR A 316 -2.16 -12.07 -1.92
CA TYR A 316 -0.70 -12.10 -2.07
C TYR A 316 -0.14 -10.74 -2.53
N ALA A 317 -0.79 -10.10 -3.51
CA ALA A 317 -0.44 -8.76 -3.95
C ALA A 317 -0.62 -7.70 -2.84
N SER A 318 -1.66 -7.82 -2.02
CA SER A 318 -1.88 -6.92 -0.88
C SER A 318 -0.82 -7.09 0.20
N ARG A 319 -0.34 -8.32 0.41
CA ARG A 319 0.77 -8.62 1.32
C ARG A 319 2.11 -8.09 0.82
N MET A 320 2.40 -8.22 -0.48
CA MET A 320 3.55 -7.56 -1.10
C MET A 320 3.47 -6.05 -0.91
N ARG A 321 2.30 -5.45 -1.13
CA ARG A 321 2.08 -4.03 -0.89
C ARG A 321 2.35 -3.67 0.57
N LEU A 322 1.89 -4.48 1.53
CA LEU A 322 2.16 -4.24 2.94
C LEU A 322 3.66 -4.26 3.24
N ALA A 323 4.39 -5.27 2.76
CA ALA A 323 5.85 -5.32 2.93
C ALA A 323 6.57 -4.08 2.36
N ARG A 324 6.09 -3.56 1.23
CA ARG A 324 6.61 -2.31 0.64
C ARG A 324 6.27 -1.09 1.50
N GLU A 325 5.02 -0.94 1.94
CA GLU A 325 4.59 0.21 2.75
C GLU A 325 5.28 0.22 4.13
N LEU A 326 5.62 -0.96 4.66
CA LEU A 326 6.44 -1.13 5.85
C LEU A 326 7.93 -0.85 5.64
N GLY A 327 8.40 -0.73 4.39
CA GLY A 327 9.82 -0.52 4.07
C GLY A 327 10.72 -1.76 4.21
N ILE A 328 10.14 -2.95 4.45
CA ILE A 328 10.87 -4.21 4.69
C ILE A 328 10.92 -5.13 3.46
N MET A 329 10.47 -4.64 2.31
CA MET A 329 10.44 -5.43 1.07
C MET A 329 11.86 -5.75 0.60
N MET A 330 12.20 -7.03 0.60
CA MET A 330 13.43 -7.55 0.01
C MET A 330 13.16 -8.12 -1.38
N LEU A 331 14.03 -7.78 -2.33
CA LEU A 331 14.01 -8.33 -3.69
C LEU A 331 15.26 -9.16 -3.90
N ASP A 332 15.11 -10.27 -4.62
CA ASP A 332 16.22 -11.09 -5.08
C ASP A 332 16.99 -10.40 -6.22
N HIS A 333 18.13 -10.95 -6.63
CA HIS A 333 18.95 -10.44 -7.74
C HIS A 333 18.16 -10.33 -9.06
N ASP A 334 17.11 -11.13 -9.23
CA ASP A 334 16.22 -11.13 -10.41
C ASP A 334 15.06 -10.14 -10.27
N GLY A 335 14.99 -9.39 -9.17
CA GLY A 335 13.88 -8.45 -8.88
C GLY A 335 12.59 -9.14 -8.43
N SER A 336 12.64 -10.44 -8.10
CA SER A 336 11.50 -11.16 -7.51
C SER A 336 11.41 -10.90 -6.01
N TRP A 337 10.18 -10.78 -5.49
CA TRP A 337 9.97 -10.58 -4.06
C TRP A 337 10.37 -11.81 -3.25
N ILE A 338 11.19 -11.61 -2.22
CA ILE A 338 11.54 -12.65 -1.25
C ILE A 338 10.51 -12.59 -0.13
N ASP A 339 9.75 -13.68 -0.01
CA ASP A 339 8.68 -13.77 0.97
C ASP A 339 9.22 -14.05 2.38
N HIS A 340 9.37 -12.99 3.17
CA HIS A 340 9.71 -13.07 4.58
C HIS A 340 8.47 -12.91 5.47
N PRO A 341 8.40 -13.64 6.59
CA PRO A 341 7.34 -13.46 7.56
C PRO A 341 7.37 -12.02 8.08
N ILE A 342 6.22 -11.35 8.01
CA ILE A 342 6.08 -9.99 8.53
C ILE A 342 6.20 -10.08 10.06
N PRO A 343 6.96 -9.18 10.73
CA PRO A 343 7.10 -9.21 12.17
C PRO A 343 5.73 -9.18 12.84
N ASN A 344 5.45 -10.16 13.70
CA ASN A 344 4.23 -10.17 14.51
C ASN A 344 4.43 -9.30 15.74
N SER A 345 3.43 -8.50 16.09
CA SER A 345 3.47 -7.68 17.32
C SER A 345 3.51 -8.53 18.59
N SER A 346 3.09 -9.79 18.53
CA SER A 346 2.90 -10.67 19.69
C SER A 346 4.15 -11.47 20.13
N LEU A 347 5.16 -11.61 19.28
CA LEU A 347 6.34 -12.47 19.57
C LEU A 347 7.51 -11.73 20.19
N ASP A 348 7.39 -10.41 20.32
CA ASP A 348 8.55 -9.54 20.52
C ASP A 348 8.32 -8.56 21.70
N ASP A 349 7.41 -8.97 22.60
CA ASP A 349 7.05 -8.36 23.90
C ASP A 349 8.08 -8.67 25.00
N SER A 350 9.19 -9.34 24.66
CA SER A 350 10.29 -9.64 25.59
C SER A 350 11.39 -8.58 25.61
N SER A 351 11.31 -7.56 24.76
CA SER A 351 12.14 -6.35 24.88
C SER A 351 11.25 -5.17 25.26
N GLY A 352 11.06 -5.02 26.57
CA GLY A 352 10.30 -3.94 27.17
C GLY A 352 10.84 -2.55 26.82
N SER A 353 9.96 -1.57 26.94
CA SER A 353 10.16 -0.12 26.94
C SER A 353 10.60 0.63 25.67
N ASP A 354 11.18 0.02 24.63
CA ASP A 354 11.75 0.80 23.51
C ASP A 354 10.95 0.84 22.19
N LYS A 355 9.81 0.15 22.07
CA LYS A 355 9.02 0.20 20.82
C LYS A 355 8.08 1.39 20.72
N SER A 356 7.69 1.95 21.87
CA SER A 356 6.91 3.19 21.90
C SER A 356 7.76 4.42 21.54
N SER A 357 9.07 4.37 21.76
CA SER A 357 10.00 5.48 21.46
C SER A 357 10.34 5.61 19.97
N LEU A 358 10.27 4.53 19.17
CA LEU A 358 10.49 4.61 17.71
C LEU A 358 9.36 5.33 16.96
N ALA A 359 8.12 5.27 17.48
CA ALA A 359 6.98 5.98 16.91
C ALA A 359 6.96 7.48 17.25
N GLU A 360 7.79 7.91 18.21
CA GLU A 360 7.71 9.21 18.86
C GLU A 360 8.95 10.08 18.61
N LEU A 361 9.58 9.92 17.44
CA LEU A 361 10.53 10.92 16.97
C LEU A 361 9.82 12.28 16.92
N PRO A 362 10.25 13.27 17.72
CA PRO A 362 9.54 14.53 17.84
C PRO A 362 9.53 15.24 16.49
N LEU A 363 8.38 15.82 16.16
CA LEU A 363 8.30 16.71 15.01
C LEU A 363 9.23 17.90 15.24
N PRO A 364 9.90 18.41 14.21
CA PRO A 364 10.72 19.60 14.37
C PRO A 364 9.84 20.80 14.83
N PRO A 365 10.44 21.72 15.61
CA PRO A 365 9.71 22.74 16.34
C PRO A 365 8.91 23.64 15.42
N ALA A 366 7.78 24.16 15.92
CA ALA A 366 7.05 25.19 15.18
C ALA A 366 7.86 26.49 15.16
N VAL A 367 7.78 27.25 14.06
CA VAL A 367 8.35 28.62 14.04
C VAL A 367 7.72 29.42 15.17
N PRO A 368 8.52 30.05 16.05
CA PRO A 368 8.00 30.93 17.08
C PRO A 368 7.19 32.09 16.48
N THR A 369 6.03 32.39 17.06
CA THR A 369 5.17 33.52 16.62
C THR A 369 5.92 34.84 16.63
N GLU A 370 6.89 35.00 17.54
CA GLU A 370 7.75 36.17 17.65
C GLU A 370 8.53 36.45 16.36
N TRP A 371 8.97 35.43 15.63
CA TRP A 371 9.74 35.61 14.39
C TRP A 371 8.86 36.17 13.28
N ILE A 372 7.60 35.74 13.23
CA ILE A 372 6.59 36.22 12.29
C ILE A 372 6.27 37.69 12.61
N GLU A 373 5.99 38.01 13.88
CA GLU A 373 5.72 39.38 14.32
C GLU A 373 6.90 40.33 14.08
N LEU A 374 8.14 39.86 14.28
CA LEU A 374 9.33 40.65 14.01
C LEU A 374 9.40 41.05 12.54
N THR A 375 9.00 40.16 11.64
CA THR A 375 8.96 40.50 10.22
C THR A 375 7.94 41.59 9.93
N ASP A 376 6.81 41.64 10.65
CA ASP A 376 5.75 42.64 10.47
C ASP A 376 6.09 44.02 11.01
N ARG A 377 6.98 44.11 12.00
CA ARG A 377 7.42 45.38 12.59
C ARG A 377 8.52 46.10 11.80
N LEU A 378 9.10 45.47 10.79
CA LEU A 378 10.09 46.12 9.91
C LEU A 378 9.39 47.05 8.90
N PRO A 379 10.02 48.18 8.48
CA PRO A 379 9.39 49.16 7.59
C PRO A 379 8.90 48.51 6.29
N GLN A 380 7.59 48.48 6.06
CA GLN A 380 6.99 48.04 4.79
C GLN A 380 7.02 49.20 3.79
N GLU A 381 7.02 48.94 2.48
CA GLU A 381 6.66 50.01 1.54
C GLU A 381 5.28 50.58 1.93
N PRO A 382 5.06 51.90 1.88
CA PRO A 382 3.70 52.41 1.84
C PRO A 382 3.04 51.85 0.57
N ASP A 383 1.87 51.23 0.72
CA ASP A 383 1.07 50.71 -0.40
C ASP A 383 1.13 51.70 -1.58
N ALA A 384 1.78 51.28 -2.67
CA ALA A 384 1.80 52.06 -3.88
C ALA A 384 0.35 52.22 -4.36
N LEU A 385 -0.23 53.40 -4.10
CA LEU A 385 -1.53 53.78 -4.61
C LEU A 385 -1.54 53.54 -6.12
N LEU A 386 -2.49 52.72 -6.57
CA LEU A 386 -2.72 52.44 -7.98
C LEU A 386 -2.77 53.76 -8.77
N PRO A 387 -2.04 53.89 -9.90
CA PRO A 387 -2.12 55.11 -10.69
C PRO A 387 -3.55 55.26 -11.22
N ALA A 388 -4.18 56.39 -10.89
CA ALA A 388 -5.48 56.76 -11.40
C ALA A 388 -5.45 56.73 -12.94
N ALA A 389 -6.35 55.95 -13.52
CA ALA A 389 -6.51 55.85 -14.97
C ALA A 389 -6.84 57.24 -15.54
N VAL A 390 -5.97 57.75 -16.39
CA VAL A 390 -6.26 58.89 -17.27
C VAL A 390 -7.13 58.35 -18.40
N GLU A 391 -8.41 58.75 -18.42
CA GLU A 391 -9.30 58.49 -19.54
C GLU A 391 -8.86 59.34 -20.75
N THR A 392 -8.48 58.67 -21.83
CA THR A 392 -8.48 59.26 -23.17
C THR A 392 -9.60 58.62 -23.98
N SER A 393 -10.51 59.48 -24.44
CA SER A 393 -11.57 59.16 -25.39
C SER A 393 -11.03 58.65 -26.72
N ASP A 394 -11.69 57.65 -27.32
CA ASP A 394 -12.44 57.74 -28.58
C ASP A 394 -12.48 56.38 -29.31
N GLY A 395 -13.63 56.05 -29.93
CA GLY A 395 -13.74 54.97 -30.92
C GLY A 395 -14.76 53.85 -30.66
N SER A 396 -15.98 54.05 -31.18
CA SER A 396 -17.14 53.12 -31.25
C SER A 396 -16.89 51.81 -31.99
N VAL A 397 -17.56 50.71 -31.57
CA VAL A 397 -18.22 49.70 -32.45
C VAL A 397 -19.44 49.07 -31.72
N GLU A 398 -20.56 48.97 -32.44
CA GLU A 398 -21.89 48.46 -32.05
C GLU A 398 -22.05 46.93 -32.00
N GLY A 399 -23.01 46.48 -31.17
CA GLY A 399 -23.96 45.38 -31.44
C GLY A 399 -23.49 43.96 -31.09
N ARG A 400 -24.26 43.04 -30.50
CA ARG A 400 -25.69 42.90 -30.15
C ARG A 400 -25.83 41.64 -29.24
N PRO A 401 -27.01 41.31 -28.70
CA PRO A 401 -27.21 40.69 -27.37
C PRO A 401 -27.58 39.20 -27.41
N ILE A 402 -27.54 38.52 -26.26
CA ILE A 402 -28.43 37.38 -25.95
C ILE A 402 -28.95 37.49 -24.51
N GLU A 403 -30.27 37.34 -24.39
CA GLU A 403 -31.15 37.63 -23.26
C GLU A 403 -31.28 36.50 -22.21
N SER A 404 -31.57 36.96 -20.98
CA SER A 404 -32.58 36.48 -20.00
C SER A 404 -32.53 35.03 -19.44
N ASN A 405 -32.27 34.81 -18.14
CA ASN A 405 -33.15 34.90 -16.92
C ASN A 405 -34.19 33.76 -16.80
N PRO A 406 -34.69 33.35 -15.59
CA PRO A 406 -34.77 34.11 -14.32
C PRO A 406 -34.59 33.36 -12.96
N SER A 407 -34.44 34.14 -11.87
CA SER A 407 -35.08 34.06 -10.51
C SER A 407 -35.02 32.77 -9.65
N VAL A 408 -34.95 32.73 -8.30
CA VAL A 408 -35.11 33.67 -7.16
C VAL A 408 -34.80 32.86 -5.86
N ASP A 409 -34.20 33.46 -4.83
CA ASP A 409 -34.65 33.48 -3.40
C ASP A 409 -33.52 33.77 -2.38
N LEU A 410 -33.77 34.82 -1.57
CA LEU A 410 -33.08 35.31 -0.35
C LEU A 410 -33.54 34.45 0.88
N PRO A 411 -33.03 34.57 2.14
CA PRO A 411 -32.59 35.82 2.81
C PRO A 411 -31.54 35.77 3.99
N ASN A 412 -31.08 36.98 4.39
CA ASN A 412 -30.71 37.52 5.74
C ASN A 412 -29.66 36.80 6.64
N GLY A 413 -28.69 37.41 7.33
CA GLY A 413 -28.25 38.76 7.77
C GLY A 413 -27.18 38.54 8.90
N PRO A 414 -26.78 39.47 9.82
CA PRO A 414 -26.58 40.93 9.81
C PRO A 414 -25.16 41.31 10.40
N PRO A 415 -24.89 42.46 11.08
CA PRO A 415 -24.29 43.64 10.47
C PRO A 415 -22.95 44.13 11.07
N ARG A 416 -22.39 45.12 10.36
CA ARG A 416 -21.16 45.90 10.56
C ARG A 416 -21.32 46.92 11.71
N ILE A 417 -20.30 47.07 12.56
CA ILE A 417 -20.19 48.14 13.56
C ILE A 417 -19.15 49.18 13.10
N GLN A 418 -19.62 50.42 13.03
CA GLN A 418 -18.88 51.68 12.86
C GLN A 418 -18.12 52.02 14.14
N LYS A 419 -16.89 52.53 14.03
CA LYS A 419 -16.28 53.36 15.08
C LYS A 419 -15.63 54.60 14.50
N ASP A 420 -15.90 55.68 15.22
CA ASP A 420 -15.72 57.07 14.87
C ASP A 420 -14.28 57.55 14.80
N THR A 421 -14.12 58.59 13.98
CA THR A 421 -13.00 59.51 13.88
C THR A 421 -12.82 60.32 15.18
N ILE A 422 -11.60 60.38 15.71
CA ILE A 422 -11.14 61.48 16.56
C ILE A 422 -9.76 61.91 16.06
N CYS A 423 -9.67 63.16 15.59
CA CYS A 423 -8.43 63.92 15.44
C CYS A 423 -8.17 64.70 16.73
N ASP A 424 -6.94 64.67 17.27
CA ASP A 424 -6.05 65.84 17.23
C ASP A 424 -4.68 65.56 17.91
N LYS A 425 -3.62 65.91 17.17
CA LYS A 425 -2.42 66.68 17.57
C LYS A 425 -1.67 66.33 18.87
N ASN A 426 -0.43 65.85 18.74
CA ASN A 426 0.76 66.71 18.84
C ASN A 426 2.04 65.89 18.66
N ALA A 427 2.87 66.35 17.74
CA ALA A 427 4.25 65.93 17.55
C ALA A 427 5.13 66.60 18.60
N THR A 428 5.93 65.82 19.34
CA THR A 428 7.30 66.11 19.82
C THR A 428 7.73 64.95 20.70
N ASP A 429 8.80 64.24 20.28
CA ASP A 429 9.69 63.34 21.05
C ASP A 429 9.99 62.03 20.31
N ASN A 430 10.79 62.10 19.25
CA ASN A 430 11.23 60.93 18.46
C ASN A 430 12.72 60.57 18.64
N LEU A 431 13.44 61.13 19.61
CA LEU A 431 14.87 60.83 19.79
C LEU A 431 15.20 59.81 20.91
N THR A 432 14.22 59.38 21.71
CA THR A 432 14.45 58.45 22.84
C THR A 432 14.03 57.00 22.57
N ASP A 433 13.20 56.74 21.56
CA ASP A 433 12.71 55.39 21.24
C ASP A 433 13.70 54.56 20.39
N GLU A 434 14.57 55.21 19.61
CA GLU A 434 15.51 54.53 18.69
C GLU A 434 16.63 53.77 19.43
N ASP A 435 17.14 54.33 20.53
CA ASP A 435 18.17 53.72 21.37
C ASP A 435 17.61 52.56 22.24
N GLU A 436 16.33 52.63 22.61
CA GLU A 436 15.62 51.54 23.28
C GLU A 436 15.35 50.36 22.33
N LEU A 437 14.96 50.63 21.08
CA LEU A 437 14.73 49.61 20.05
C LEU A 437 16.01 48.86 19.70
N ALA A 438 17.13 49.57 19.52
CA ALA A 438 18.43 48.95 19.24
C ALA A 438 18.96 48.11 20.42
N LYS A 439 18.74 48.58 21.67
CA LYS A 439 19.09 47.81 22.89
C LYS A 439 18.21 46.59 23.08
N ARG A 440 16.92 46.65 22.71
CA ARG A 440 15.99 45.52 22.76
C ARG A 440 16.31 44.49 21.67
N ALA A 441 16.60 44.92 20.44
CA ALA A 441 17.03 44.03 19.35
C ALA A 441 18.34 43.29 19.69
N LYS A 442 19.34 43.98 20.26
CA LYS A 442 20.59 43.33 20.73
C LYS A 442 20.37 42.37 21.90
N ARG A 443 19.39 42.64 22.77
CA ARG A 443 19.05 41.74 23.89
C ARG A 443 18.35 40.48 23.39
N VAL A 444 17.51 40.60 22.37
CA VAL A 444 16.81 39.47 21.72
C VAL A 444 17.77 38.62 20.90
N ILE A 445 18.71 39.21 20.15
CA ILE A 445 19.78 38.48 19.45
C ILE A 445 20.60 37.64 20.44
N ARG A 446 20.90 38.20 21.62
CA ARG A 446 21.66 37.48 22.66
C ARG A 446 20.85 36.36 23.34
N LEU A 447 19.53 36.51 23.48
CA LEU A 447 18.64 35.46 23.98
C LEU A 447 18.43 34.35 22.93
N ARG A 448 18.40 34.71 21.65
CA ARG A 448 18.36 33.79 20.49
C ARG A 448 19.61 32.93 20.42
N ASP A 449 20.79 33.55 20.47
CA ASP A 449 22.06 32.81 20.37
C ASP A 449 22.23 31.84 21.55
N GLY A 450 21.70 32.19 22.73
CA GLY A 450 21.67 31.31 23.91
C GLY A 450 20.70 30.13 23.83
N LEU A 451 19.54 30.27 23.16
CA LEU A 451 18.62 29.15 22.91
C LEU A 451 19.15 28.18 21.84
N ILE A 452 19.84 28.72 20.83
CA ILE A 452 20.44 27.92 19.76
C ILE A 452 21.64 27.13 20.29
N GLU A 453 22.47 27.70 21.17
CA GLU A 453 23.57 26.96 21.81
C GLU A 453 23.11 25.87 22.79
N SER A 454 21.92 25.99 23.39
CA SER A 454 21.36 24.92 24.23
C SER A 454 20.79 23.78 23.39
N ASP A 455 20.08 24.09 22.30
CA ASP A 455 19.44 23.07 21.45
C ASP A 455 20.45 22.31 20.59
N VAL A 456 21.49 22.99 20.06
CA VAL A 456 22.58 22.31 19.35
C VAL A 456 23.35 21.37 20.27
N ARG A 457 23.53 21.72 21.55
CA ARG A 457 24.16 20.82 22.54
C ARG A 457 23.28 19.65 22.93
N GLU A 458 21.95 19.81 23.01
CA GLU A 458 21.03 18.70 23.27
C GLU A 458 20.97 17.72 22.08
N ASP A 459 20.95 18.23 20.84
CA ASP A 459 20.97 17.39 19.63
C ASP A 459 22.34 16.73 19.40
N GLU A 460 23.45 17.39 19.74
CA GLU A 460 24.80 16.80 19.69
C GLU A 460 24.98 15.71 20.77
N LEU A 461 24.38 15.89 21.96
CA LEU A 461 24.33 14.88 23.03
C LEU A 461 23.47 13.65 22.68
N VAL A 462 22.38 13.83 21.92
CA VAL A 462 21.53 12.72 21.44
C VAL A 462 22.21 11.95 20.29
N MET A 463 22.97 12.66 19.43
CA MET A 463 23.75 12.04 18.36
C MET A 463 24.98 11.28 18.87
N GLU A 464 25.56 11.65 20.02
CA GLU A 464 26.74 10.98 20.59
C GLU A 464 26.39 9.70 21.38
N THR A 465 25.11 9.46 21.71
CA THR A 465 24.66 8.20 22.35
C THR A 465 24.32 7.07 21.37
N ASP A 466 24.24 7.33 20.06
CA ASP A 466 23.92 6.33 19.03
C ASP A 466 25.17 5.70 18.36
N HIS A 467 26.34 5.80 19.02
CA HIS A 467 27.58 5.11 18.62
C HIS A 467 28.18 4.33 19.80
N VAL A 468 27.51 3.27 20.24
CA VAL A 468 28.15 2.15 20.94
C VAL A 468 27.54 0.82 20.46
N ASP A 469 28.43 0.03 19.85
CA ASP A 469 28.38 -1.39 19.42
C ASP A 469 27.50 -1.82 18.22
#